data_AF-A0AAQ3WH82-F1
#
_entry.id   AF-A0AAQ3WH82-F1
#
_cell.length_a   1.000
_cell.length_b   1.000
_cell.length_c   1.000
_cell.angle_alpha   90.00
_cell.angle_beta   90.00
_cell.angle_gamma   90.00
#
_symmetry.space_group_name_H-M   'P 1'
#
loop_
_entity.id
_entity.type
_entity.pdbx_description
1 polymer ?
#
loop_
_entity_poly.entity_id
_entity_poly.type
_entity_poly.pdbx_seq_one_letter_code
_entity_poly.pdbx_strand_id
1 'polypeptide(L)'
;MREDEEDLEVKLRRIMENVPVRVSNTSGFSAGSGSGDFHQYRQMRRREQDRLARMDADYQKRQQIAEFELRREERLRAAEERTTKKRLKRQKKKQRNKEKRAKTGNGGEEPNRAESSDDDEGSDDDDKSKQ
;
A
#
# COMPACT_ATOMS: atom_id res chain seq x y z
N MET A 1 -16.80 16.54 -14.17
CA MET A 1 -16.06 17.63 -13.49
C MET A 1 -14.67 17.20 -13.07
N ARG A 2 -14.48 16.26 -12.12
CA ARG A 2 -13.11 15.81 -11.74
C ARG A 2 -12.40 14.98 -12.82
N GLU A 3 -13.13 14.12 -13.52
CA GLU A 3 -12.59 13.33 -14.64
C GLU A 3 -12.12 14.23 -15.79
N ASP A 4 -12.87 15.28 -16.09
CA ASP A 4 -12.50 16.28 -17.11
C ASP A 4 -11.27 17.10 -16.71
N GLU A 5 -11.09 17.37 -15.41
CA GLU A 5 -9.90 18.04 -14.86
C GLU A 5 -8.65 17.15 -14.97
N GLU A 6 -8.76 15.87 -14.62
CA GLU A 6 -7.68 14.88 -14.76
C GLU A 6 -7.24 14.72 -16.23
N ASP A 7 -8.19 14.68 -17.17
CA ASP A 7 -7.93 14.61 -18.60
C ASP A 7 -7.20 15.85 -19.14
N LEU A 8 -7.52 17.04 -18.61
CA LEU A 8 -6.83 18.27 -18.95
C LEU A 8 -5.40 18.29 -18.41
N GLU A 9 -5.18 17.82 -17.18
CA GLU A 9 -3.84 17.70 -16.61
C GLU A 9 -2.96 16.75 -17.43
N VAL A 10 -3.49 15.60 -17.86
CA VAL A 10 -2.76 14.64 -18.69
C VAL A 10 -2.38 15.25 -20.04
N LYS A 11 -3.30 15.96 -20.69
CA LYS A 11 -3.02 16.65 -21.97
C LYS A 11 -1.99 17.77 -21.79
N LEU A 12 -2.08 18.55 -20.72
CA LEU A 12 -1.13 19.62 -20.42
C LEU A 12 0.27 19.07 -20.16
N ARG A 13 0.41 17.98 -19.40
CA ARG A 13 1.69 17.28 -19.21
C ARG A 13 2.27 16.82 -20.53
N ARG A 14 1.46 16.17 -21.38
CA ARG A 14 1.89 15.72 -22.71
C ARG A 14 2.38 16.87 -23.59
N ILE A 15 1.70 18.02 -23.54
CA ILE A 15 2.11 19.22 -24.30
C ILE A 15 3.42 19.77 -23.76
N MET A 16 3.56 19.91 -22.44
CA MET A 16 4.79 20.42 -21.81
C MET A 16 6.01 19.53 -22.08
N GLU A 17 5.83 18.21 -22.16
CA GLU A 17 6.91 17.24 -22.36
C GLU A 17 7.30 17.09 -23.84
N ASN A 18 6.33 17.13 -24.77
CA ASN A 18 6.55 16.75 -26.17
C ASN A 18 6.58 17.92 -27.16
N VAL A 19 6.12 19.12 -26.75
CA VAL A 19 6.13 20.29 -27.62
C VAL A 19 7.37 21.13 -27.34
N PRO A 20 8.25 21.35 -28.34
CA PRO A 20 9.43 22.18 -28.16
C PRO A 20 9.03 23.62 -27.82
N VAL A 21 9.45 24.11 -26.65
CA VAL A 21 9.23 25.49 -26.24
C VAL A 21 10.25 26.39 -26.95
N ARG A 22 9.78 27.20 -27.89
CA ARG A 22 10.62 28.21 -28.54
C ARG A 22 10.82 29.40 -27.59
N VAL A 23 12.06 29.64 -27.15
CA VAL A 23 12.42 30.80 -26.34
C VAL A 23 12.87 31.93 -27.26
N SER A 24 12.22 33.09 -27.18
CA SER A 24 12.51 34.27 -28.01
C SER A 24 13.55 35.22 -27.41
N ASN A 25 13.95 35.03 -26.16
CA ASN A 25 14.73 35.99 -25.38
C ASN A 25 16.21 35.63 -25.29
N THR A 26 16.79 35.06 -26.35
CA THR A 26 18.18 34.61 -26.35
C THR A 26 19.07 35.59 -27.10
N SER A 27 19.96 36.27 -26.38
CA SER A 27 21.12 36.95 -26.96
C SER A 27 22.10 35.93 -27.54
N GLY A 28 22.94 36.35 -28.49
CA GLY A 28 23.88 35.45 -29.17
C GLY A 28 24.89 34.79 -28.22
N PHE A 29 25.42 33.63 -28.59
CA PHE A 29 26.31 32.81 -27.75
C PHE A 29 27.63 33.50 -27.33
N SER A 30 28.03 34.59 -27.98
CA SER A 30 29.20 35.41 -27.59
C SER A 30 28.85 36.82 -27.09
N ALA A 31 27.57 37.10 -26.86
CA ALA A 31 27.15 38.38 -26.29
C ALA A 31 27.59 38.44 -24.82
N GLY A 32 28.16 39.57 -24.40
CA GLY A 32 28.48 39.81 -22.99
C GLY A 32 27.23 39.88 -22.12
N SER A 33 27.40 39.84 -20.80
CA SER A 33 26.25 39.87 -19.90
C SER A 33 25.55 41.24 -19.92
N GLY A 34 24.26 41.23 -20.25
CA GLY A 34 23.39 42.41 -20.26
C GLY A 34 22.83 42.70 -18.87
N SER A 35 22.37 43.94 -18.65
CA SER A 35 21.79 44.38 -17.38
C SER A 35 20.53 43.62 -16.95
N GLY A 36 19.87 42.93 -17.88
CA GLY A 36 18.69 42.10 -17.61
C GLY A 36 18.98 40.63 -17.26
N ASP A 37 20.20 40.15 -17.48
CA ASP A 37 20.52 38.71 -17.37
C ASP A 37 20.41 38.21 -15.94
N PHE A 38 20.81 39.05 -14.97
CA PHE A 38 20.69 38.72 -13.55
C PHE A 38 19.24 38.43 -13.15
N HIS A 39 18.29 39.25 -13.59
CA HIS A 39 16.88 39.04 -13.30
C HIS A 39 16.32 37.83 -14.04
N GLN A 40 16.74 37.58 -15.27
CA GLN A 40 16.35 36.37 -16.00
C GLN A 40 16.83 35.11 -15.28
N TYR A 41 18.11 35.04 -14.86
CA TYR A 41 18.66 33.94 -14.08
C TYR A 41 17.88 33.74 -12.77
N ARG A 42 17.60 34.83 -12.04
CA ARG A 42 16.84 34.76 -10.78
C ARG A 42 15.45 34.13 -10.97
N GLN A 43 14.74 34.52 -12.02
CA GLN A 43 13.41 33.96 -12.31
C GLN A 43 13.50 32.51 -12.77
N MET A 44 14.46 32.17 -13.64
CA MET A 44 14.70 30.80 -14.10
C MET A 44 15.06 29.88 -12.94
N ARG A 45 15.94 30.32 -12.04
CA ARG A 45 16.34 29.56 -10.85
C ARG A 45 15.15 29.30 -9.93
N ARG A 46 14.29 30.29 -9.69
CA ARG A 46 13.07 30.12 -8.88
C ARG A 46 12.13 29.10 -9.51
N ARG A 47 11.86 29.22 -10.81
CA ARG A 47 11.03 28.25 -11.55
C ARG A 47 11.57 26.84 -11.45
N GLU A 48 12.89 26.68 -11.56
CA GLU A 48 13.52 25.37 -11.47
C GLU A 48 13.51 24.79 -10.06
N GLN A 49 13.73 25.61 -9.03
CA GLN A 49 13.59 25.19 -7.63
C GLN A 49 12.16 24.75 -7.31
N ASP A 50 11.17 25.52 -7.75
CA ASP A 50 9.75 25.17 -7.57
C ASP A 50 9.40 23.86 -8.31
N ARG A 51 9.98 23.65 -9.50
CA ARG A 51 9.81 22.41 -10.27
C ARG A 51 10.37 21.20 -9.51
N LEU A 52 11.60 21.29 -9.01
CA LEU A 52 12.25 20.23 -8.24
C LEU A 52 11.48 19.94 -6.95
N ALA A 53 11.09 20.98 -6.20
CA ALA A 53 10.32 20.83 -4.97
C ALA A 53 8.98 20.11 -5.18
N ARG A 54 8.27 20.38 -6.28
CA ARG A 54 7.03 19.66 -6.64
C ARG A 54 7.28 18.20 -6.95
N MET A 55 8.33 17.90 -7.72
CA MET A 55 8.70 16.52 -8.04
C MET A 55 9.06 15.72 -6.78
N ASP A 56 9.83 16.32 -5.87
CA ASP A 56 10.22 15.68 -4.61
C ASP A 56 9.01 15.44 -3.70
N ALA A 57 8.09 16.40 -3.60
CA ALA A 57 6.86 16.25 -2.82
C ALA A 57 5.97 15.12 -3.37
N ASP A 58 5.80 15.05 -4.70
CA ASP A 58 5.04 13.97 -5.34
C ASP A 58 5.69 12.60 -5.13
N TYR A 59 7.02 12.54 -5.21
CA TYR A 59 7.78 11.31 -4.95
C TYR A 59 7.61 10.84 -3.49
N GLN A 60 7.77 11.73 -2.52
CA GLN A 60 7.57 11.40 -1.10
C GLN A 60 6.15 10.93 -0.83
N LYS A 61 5.14 11.59 -1.42
CA LYS A 61 3.74 11.17 -1.29
C LYS A 61 3.51 9.75 -1.84
N ARG A 62 4.08 9.44 -3.02
CA ARG A 62 3.99 8.09 -3.60
C ARG A 62 4.66 7.04 -2.73
N GLN A 63 5.83 7.33 -2.18
CA GLN A 63 6.51 6.41 -1.26
C GLN A 63 5.69 6.16 0.00
N GLN A 64 5.15 7.20 0.63
CA GLN A 64 4.33 7.06 1.84
C GLN A 64 3.06 6.22 1.58
N ILE A 65 2.41 6.40 0.44
CA ILE A 65 1.25 5.59 0.05
C ILE A 65 1.64 4.13 -0.14
N ALA A 66 2.72 3.86 -0.88
CA ALA A 66 3.20 2.50 -1.11
C ALA A 66 3.59 1.79 0.20
N GLU A 67 4.30 2.48 1.09
CA GLU A 67 4.65 1.95 2.42
C GLU A 67 3.41 1.66 3.28
N PHE A 68 2.41 2.54 3.22
CA PHE A 68 1.16 2.34 3.94
C PHE A 68 0.37 1.14 3.41
N GLU A 69 0.29 0.99 2.09
CA GLU A 69 -0.37 -0.13 1.43
C GLU A 69 0.30 -1.45 1.78
N LEU A 70 1.63 -1.53 1.67
CA LEU A 70 2.40 -2.71 2.08
C LEU A 70 2.13 -3.08 3.55
N ARG A 71 2.24 -2.11 4.46
CA ARG A 71 1.97 -2.35 5.90
C ARG A 71 0.52 -2.76 6.17
N ARG A 72 -0.43 -2.29 5.36
CA ARG A 72 -1.85 -2.69 5.47
C ARG A 72 -2.04 -4.12 4.98
N GLU A 73 -1.46 -4.48 3.84
CA GLU A 73 -1.51 -5.82 3.27
C GLU A 73 -0.87 -6.86 4.18
N GLU A 74 0.29 -6.55 4.77
CA GLU A 74 0.95 -7.43 5.75
C GLU A 74 0.05 -7.73 6.95
N ARG A 75 -0.60 -6.70 7.52
CA ARG A 75 -1.53 -6.86 8.65
C ARG A 75 -2.75 -7.69 8.26
N LEU A 76 -3.31 -7.46 7.08
CA LEU A 76 -4.45 -8.24 6.57
C LEU A 76 -4.05 -9.70 6.35
N ARG A 77 -2.90 -9.94 5.72
CA ARG A 77 -2.35 -11.28 5.49
C ARG A 77 -2.10 -12.02 6.80
N ALA A 78 -1.51 -11.37 7.80
CA ALA A 78 -1.29 -11.98 9.12
C ALA A 78 -2.62 -12.34 9.81
N ALA A 79 -3.65 -11.50 9.70
CA ALA A 79 -4.99 -11.80 10.21
C ALA A 79 -5.66 -12.97 9.45
N GLU A 80 -5.52 -13.02 8.14
CA GLU A 80 -5.99 -14.13 7.30
C GLU A 80 -5.27 -15.45 7.63
N GLU A 81 -3.96 -15.43 7.83
CA GLU A 81 -3.19 -16.60 8.25
C GLU A 81 -3.61 -17.10 9.64
N ARG A 82 -3.87 -16.20 10.60
CA ARG A 82 -4.40 -16.55 11.92
C ARG A 82 -5.81 -17.15 11.83
N THR A 83 -6.70 -16.54 11.04
CA THR A 83 -8.09 -16.99 10.90
C THR A 83 -8.19 -18.31 10.12
N THR A 84 -7.39 -18.51 9.08
CA THR A 84 -7.33 -19.77 8.31
C THR A 84 -6.79 -20.92 9.17
N LYS A 85 -5.71 -20.73 9.93
CA LYS A 85 -5.20 -21.72 10.89
C LYS A 85 -6.28 -22.14 11.89
N LYS A 86 -6.98 -21.17 12.51
CA LYS A 86 -8.08 -21.44 13.45
C LYS A 86 -9.26 -22.14 12.76
N ARG A 87 -9.61 -21.75 11.52
CA ARG A 87 -10.67 -22.38 10.72
C ARG A 87 -10.34 -23.84 10.40
N LEU A 88 -9.10 -24.14 9.98
CA LEU A 88 -8.62 -25.50 9.71
C LEU A 88 -8.67 -26.37 10.97
N LYS A 89 -8.22 -25.86 12.13
CA LYS A 89 -8.34 -26.57 13.42
C LYS A 89 -9.80 -26.94 13.74
N ARG A 90 -10.74 -25.99 13.57
CA ARG A 90 -12.19 -26.22 13.77
C ARG A 90 -12.77 -27.22 12.78
N GLN A 91 -12.37 -27.16 11.50
CA GLN A 91 -12.84 -28.09 10.48
C GLN A 91 -12.36 -29.53 10.77
N LYS A 92 -11.09 -29.71 11.16
CA LYS A 92 -10.54 -31.02 11.57
C LYS A 92 -11.26 -31.57 12.82
N LYS A 93 -11.57 -30.71 13.81
CA LYS A 93 -12.38 -31.12 14.99
C LYS A 93 -13.80 -31.53 14.58
N LYS A 94 -14.44 -30.79 13.68
CA LYS A 94 -15.78 -31.11 13.15
C LYS A 94 -15.79 -32.44 12.39
N GLN A 95 -14.78 -32.70 11.56
CA GLN A 95 -14.62 -33.97 10.84
C GLN A 95 -14.44 -35.15 11.82
N ARG A 96 -13.50 -35.04 12.78
CA ARG A 96 -13.30 -36.08 13.82
C ARG A 96 -14.58 -36.36 14.63
N ASN A 97 -15.33 -35.33 14.99
CA ASN A 97 -16.60 -35.50 15.72
C ASN A 97 -17.68 -36.18 14.85
N LYS A 98 -17.73 -35.87 13.54
CA LYS A 98 -18.63 -36.53 12.59
C LYS A 98 -18.28 -38.00 12.40
N GLU A 99 -17.00 -38.32 12.27
CA GLU A 99 -16.49 -39.71 12.17
C GLU A 99 -16.81 -40.51 13.44
N LYS A 100 -16.58 -39.95 14.62
CA LYS A 100 -16.95 -40.58 15.91
C LYS A 100 -18.44 -40.88 15.97
N ARG A 101 -19.30 -39.91 15.64
CA ARG A 101 -20.77 -40.07 15.61
C ARG A 101 -21.22 -41.12 14.59
N ALA A 102 -20.59 -41.17 13.41
CA ALA A 102 -20.90 -42.18 12.41
C ALA A 102 -20.50 -43.59 12.88
N LYS A 103 -19.39 -43.72 13.62
CA LYS A 103 -18.92 -45.01 14.16
C LYS A 103 -19.77 -45.51 15.35
N THR A 104 -20.30 -44.61 16.18
CA THR A 104 -21.21 -44.97 17.28
C THR A 104 -22.67 -45.13 16.83
N GLY A 105 -23.01 -44.72 15.60
CA GLY A 105 -24.36 -44.87 15.04
C GLY A 105 -24.76 -46.29 14.62
N ASN A 106 -23.86 -47.29 14.75
CA ASN A 106 -24.14 -48.69 14.41
C ASN A 106 -24.38 -49.60 15.62
N GLY A 107 -24.58 -49.04 16.82
CA GLY A 107 -24.97 -49.80 18.01
C GLY A 107 -25.55 -48.85 19.04
N GLY A 108 -26.87 -48.92 19.23
CA GLY A 108 -27.57 -48.06 20.18
C GLY A 108 -27.26 -48.43 21.63
N GLU A 109 -26.79 -47.47 22.41
CA GLU A 109 -27.18 -47.20 23.81
C GLU A 109 -26.42 -45.97 24.32
N GLU A 110 -27.14 -45.07 25.00
CA GLU A 110 -26.59 -44.01 25.87
C GLU A 110 -25.88 -44.68 27.07
N PRO A 111 -24.74 -44.15 27.57
CA PRO A 111 -24.85 -43.03 28.51
C PRO A 111 -23.71 -41.99 28.44
N ASN A 112 -24.09 -40.74 28.65
CA ASN A 112 -23.51 -39.79 29.62
C ASN A 112 -21.99 -39.82 29.91
N ARG A 113 -21.35 -38.66 29.66
CA ARG A 113 -20.15 -38.10 30.33
C ARG A 113 -18.82 -38.82 30.09
N ALA A 114 -18.11 -38.35 29.06
CA ALA A 114 -16.65 -38.20 29.14
C ALA A 114 -16.32 -36.75 28.79
N GLU A 115 -16.06 -35.99 29.84
CA GLU A 115 -15.38 -34.70 29.80
C GLU A 115 -14.04 -34.91 29.09
N SER A 116 -14.01 -34.67 27.79
CA SER A 116 -12.75 -34.51 27.04
C SER A 116 -12.26 -33.11 27.37
N SER A 117 -11.74 -32.95 28.58
CA SER A 117 -10.76 -31.93 28.93
C SER A 117 -9.56 -32.16 28.03
N ASP A 118 -9.61 -31.58 26.83
CA ASP A 118 -8.47 -31.48 25.94
C ASP A 118 -8.04 -30.04 26.09
N ASP A 119 -7.06 -29.84 26.98
CA ASP A 119 -6.32 -28.61 27.21
C ASP A 119 -6.11 -27.89 25.87
N ASP A 120 -6.93 -26.87 25.62
CA ASP A 120 -6.62 -25.86 24.63
C ASP A 120 -5.58 -24.98 25.31
N GLU A 121 -4.34 -25.46 25.35
CA GLU A 121 -3.18 -24.60 25.48
C GLU A 121 -3.30 -23.59 24.35
N GLY A 122 -3.89 -22.46 24.71
CA GLY A 122 -3.78 -21.22 23.98
C GLY A 122 -2.30 -20.96 23.83
N SER A 123 -1.74 -21.34 22.69
CA SER A 123 -0.56 -20.71 22.12
C SER A 123 -0.96 -19.25 21.85
N ASP A 124 -0.98 -18.50 22.94
CA ASP A 124 -0.67 -17.08 22.99
C ASP A 124 0.80 -16.97 22.59
N ASP A 125 1.05 -17.07 21.28
CA ASP A 125 2.29 -16.58 20.71
C ASP A 125 2.28 -15.06 20.89
N ASP A 126 2.88 -14.65 22.00
CA ASP A 126 3.40 -13.34 22.40
C ASP A 126 3.42 -12.33 21.23
N ASP A 127 2.44 -11.42 21.23
CA ASP A 127 2.63 -10.09 20.66
C ASP A 127 3.43 -9.23 21.67
N LYS A 128 4.64 -9.68 21.96
CA LYS A 128 5.69 -8.86 22.59
C LYS A 128 6.62 -8.35 21.51
N SER A 129 6.13 -7.49 20.62
CA SER A 129 6.97 -6.46 20.04
C SER A 129 6.78 -5.18 20.85
N LYS A 130 7.65 -5.03 21.86
CA LYS A 130 7.96 -3.75 22.49
C LYS A 130 8.47 -2.76 21.42
N GLN A 131 8.17 -1.49 21.72
CA GLN A 131 8.72 -0.22 21.18
C GLN A 131 7.95 0.42 20.04
#